data_AF-A0A916REQ5-F1
#
_entry.id   AF-A0A916REQ5-F1
#
_cell.length_a   1.000
_cell.length_b   1.000
_cell.length_c   1.000
_cell.angle_alpha   90.00
_cell.angle_beta   90.00
_cell.angle_gamma   90.00
#
_symmetry.space_group_name_H-M   'P 1'
#
loop_
_entity.id
_entity.type
_entity.pdbx_description
1 polymer ?
#
loop_
_entity_poly.entity_id
_entity_poly.type
_entity_poly.pdbx_seq_one_letter_code
_entity_poly.pdbx_strand_id
1 'polypeptide(L)' 'MSASKFLTPEEVADRYRGGVSLGTLRNWRALRLGPSFVKIGKAVLYPIEELDAWDQANKVQCRASKWAAEHEGDLP' A
#
# COMPACT_ATOMS: atom_id res chain seq x y z
N MET A 1 -0.55 19.00 10.91
CA MET A 1 -1.64 18.01 10.91
C MET A 1 -1.10 16.74 11.55
N SER A 2 -1.69 16.29 12.64
CA SER A 2 -1.29 15.04 13.27
C SER A 2 -1.63 13.91 12.30
N ALA A 3 -0.63 13.18 11.80
CA ALA A 3 -0.88 12.01 10.98
C ALA A 3 -1.66 10.99 11.83
N SER A 4 -2.92 10.75 11.48
CA SER A 4 -3.73 9.68 12.10
C SER A 4 -2.99 8.37 11.89
N LYS A 5 -2.59 7.70 12.98
CA LYS A 5 -1.78 6.46 12.89
C LYS A 5 -2.53 5.30 12.23
N PHE A 6 -3.86 5.40 12.15
CA PHE A 6 -4.74 4.36 11.65
C PHE A 6 -5.70 4.94 10.61
N LEU A 7 -6.00 4.15 9.57
CA LEU A 7 -6.98 4.45 8.54
C LEU A 7 -8.19 3.52 8.65
N THR A 8 -9.39 4.02 8.37
CA THR A 8 -10.59 3.19 8.20
C THR A 8 -10.57 2.49 6.83
N PRO A 9 -11.41 1.47 6.60
CA PRO A 9 -11.49 0.81 5.30
C PRO A 9 -11.80 1.79 4.15
N GLU A 10 -12.62 2.81 4.41
CA GLU A 10 -12.96 3.87 3.46
C GLU A 10 -11.73 4.71 3.12
N GLU A 11 -10.98 5.16 4.13
CA GLU A 11 -9.75 5.93 3.92
C GLU A 11 -8.67 5.11 3.21
N VAL A 12 -8.62 3.80 3.44
CA VAL A 12 -7.72 2.90 2.69
C VAL A 12 -8.16 2.78 1.22
N ALA A 13 -9.46 2.65 0.95
CA ALA A 13 -9.97 2.61 -0.41
C ALA A 13 -9.67 3.94 -1.15
N ASP A 14 -9.82 5.07 -0.46
CA ASP A 14 -9.48 6.40 -0.98
C ASP A 14 -7.97 6.57 -1.22
N ARG A 15 -7.12 6.05 -0.31
CA ARG A 15 -5.65 6.02 -0.49
C ARG A 15 -5.25 5.36 -1.80
N TYR A 16 -5.88 4.23 -2.14
CA TYR A 16 -5.65 3.54 -3.41
C TYR A 16 -6.51 4.05 -4.57
N ARG A 17 -7.17 5.22 -4.41
CA ARG A 17 -8.02 5.87 -5.44
C ARG A 17 -9.10 4.94 -6.01
N GLY A 18 -9.67 4.09 -5.15
CA GLY A 18 -10.70 3.11 -5.54
C GLY A 18 -10.15 1.85 -6.23
N GLY A 19 -8.84 1.73 -6.46
CA GLY A 19 -8.22 0.50 -6.99
C GLY A 19 -8.35 -0.70 -6.05
N VAL A 20 -8.51 -0.44 -4.74
CA VAL A 20 -8.88 -1.43 -3.75
C VAL A 20 -10.22 -1.05 -3.14
N SER A 21 -11.27 -1.79 -3.47
CA SER A 21 -12.63 -1.53 -2.96
C SER A 21 -12.83 -2.03 -1.53
N LEU A 22 -13.83 -1.49 -0.83
CA LEU A 22 -14.25 -1.97 0.50
C LEU A 22 -14.59 -3.47 0.52
N GLY A 23 -15.23 -3.96 -0.56
CA GLY A 23 -15.53 -5.38 -0.74
C GLY A 23 -14.27 -6.23 -0.84
N THR A 24 -13.23 -5.72 -1.54
CA THR A 24 -11.92 -6.36 -1.63
C THR A 24 -11.25 -6.44 -0.27
N LEU A 25 -11.21 -5.33 0.48
CA LEU A 25 -10.67 -5.32 1.84
C LEU A 25 -11.43 -6.28 2.76
N ARG A 26 -12.76 -6.36 2.65
CA ARG A 26 -13.57 -7.31 3.42
C ARG A 26 -13.22 -8.76 3.08
N ASN A 27 -13.08 -9.07 1.78
CA ASN A 27 -12.70 -10.41 1.33
C ASN A 27 -11.30 -10.80 1.80
N TRP A 28 -10.34 -9.89 1.64
CA TRP A 28 -8.97 -10.02 2.13
C TRP A 28 -8.92 -10.35 3.62
N ARG A 29 -9.66 -9.62 4.47
CA ARG A 29 -9.75 -9.93 5.90
C ARG A 29 -10.32 -11.32 6.19
N ALA A 30 -11.33 -11.75 5.44
CA ALA A 30 -11.92 -13.08 5.60
C ALA A 30 -10.93 -14.20 5.22
N LEU A 31 -10.12 -13.96 4.17
CA LEU A 31 -9.11 -14.88 3.68
C LEU A 31 -7.76 -14.74 4.40
N ARG A 32 -7.62 -13.80 5.34
CA ARG A 32 -6.36 -13.43 6.00
C ARG A 32 -5.26 -13.05 4.99
N LEU A 33 -5.66 -12.39 3.92
CA LEU A 33 -4.79 -11.81 2.91
C LEU A 33 -4.78 -10.28 3.06
N GLY A 34 -3.77 -9.63 2.50
CA GLY A 34 -3.68 -8.16 2.47
C GLY A 34 -2.94 -7.55 3.67
N PRO A 35 -2.97 -6.21 3.79
CA PRO A 35 -2.32 -5.50 4.88
C PRO A 35 -2.93 -5.87 6.23
N SER A 36 -2.09 -5.90 7.26
CA SER A 36 -2.51 -6.17 8.64
C SER A 36 -3.54 -5.12 9.09
N PHE A 37 -4.50 -5.57 9.88
CA PHE A 37 -5.56 -4.72 10.42
C PHE A 37 -5.76 -5.00 11.90
N VAL A 38 -6.19 -3.97 12.62
CA VAL A 38 -6.62 -4.06 14.02
C VAL A 38 -8.14 -4.03 14.05
N LYS A 39 -8.74 -4.97 14.78
CA LYS A 39 -10.19 -4.99 15.01
C LYS A 39 -10.48 -4.66 16.47
N ILE A 40 -11.19 -3.56 16.70
CA ILE A 40 -11.61 -3.13 18.05
C ILE A 40 -13.14 -3.04 18.05
N GLY A 41 -13.80 -4.04 18.63
CA GLY A 41 -15.25 -4.16 18.60
C GLY A 41 -15.79 -4.21 17.17
N LYS A 42 -16.58 -3.18 16.80
CA LYS A 42 -17.11 -3.00 15.43
C LYS A 42 -16.16 -2.28 14.48
N ALA A 43 -15.13 -1.62 14.99
CA ALA A 43 -14.19 -0.85 14.19
C ALA A 43 -13.11 -1.77 13.61
N VAL A 44 -12.78 -1.53 12.34
CA VAL A 44 -11.64 -2.13 11.63
C VAL A 44 -10.74 -0.98 11.24
N LEU A 45 -9.47 -1.06 11.61
CA LEU A 45 -8.49 -0.01 11.43
C LEU A 45 -7.22 -0.58 10.81
N TYR A 46 -6.60 0.16 9.92
CA TYR A 46 -5.36 -0.20 9.25
C TYR A 46 -4.24 0.75 9.71
N PRO A 47 -3.25 0.28 10.46
CA PRO A 47 -2.07 1.09 10.77
C PRO A 47 -1.39 1.54 9.47
N ILE A 48 -0.96 2.81 9.40
CA ILE A 48 -0.27 3.32 8.20
C ILE A 48 1.02 2.53 7.94
N GLU A 49 1.77 2.22 9.00
CA GLU A 49 3.03 1.45 8.90
C GLU A 49 2.83 0.06 8.27
N GLU A 50 1.73 -0.61 8.61
CA GLU A 50 1.39 -1.93 8.05
C GLU A 50 0.94 -1.83 6.59
N LEU A 51 0.26 -0.74 6.20
CA LEU A 51 -0.08 -0.47 4.81
C LEU A 51 1.19 -0.19 3.98
N ASP A 52 2.10 0.62 4.51
CA ASP A 52 3.37 0.92 3.84
C ASP A 52 4.23 -0.33 3.69
N ALA A 53 4.29 -1.18 4.71
CA ALA A 53 4.97 -2.47 4.65
C ALA A 53 4.35 -3.39 3.59
N TRP A 54 3.02 -3.42 3.50
CA TRP A 54 2.30 -4.16 2.46
C TRP A 54 2.60 -3.61 1.06
N ASP A 55 2.62 -2.29 0.89
CA ASP A 55 2.96 -1.64 -0.38
C ASP A 55 4.38 -2.01 -0.83
N GLN A 56 5.35 -2.03 0.10
CA GLN A 56 6.71 -2.48 -0.21
C GLN A 56 6.76 -3.96 -0.58
N ALA A 57 6.02 -4.82 0.12
CA ALA A 57 5.96 -6.24 -0.18
C ALA A 57 5.31 -6.53 -1.55
N ASN A 58 4.38 -5.68 -2.00
CA ASN A 58 3.70 -5.81 -3.30
C ASN A 58 4.40 -5.02 -4.42
N LYS A 59 5.51 -4.34 -4.12
CA LYS A 59 6.27 -3.58 -5.10
C LYS A 59 6.89 -4.52 -6.14
N VAL A 60 6.42 -4.41 -7.37
CA VAL A 60 7.02 -5.13 -8.51
C VAL A 60 8.40 -4.54 -8.78
N GLN A 61 9.44 -5.37 -8.66
CA GLN A 61 10.80 -4.99 -9.04
C GLN A 61 10.90 -4.93 -10.56
N CYS A 62 10.87 -3.72 -11.11
CA CYS A 62 11.11 -3.51 -12.53
C CYS A 62 12.60 -3.69 -12.81
N ARG A 63 12.92 -4.48 -13.85
CA ARG A 63 14.29 -4.55 -14.35
C ARG A 63 14.67 -3.20 -14.95
N ALA A 64 15.82 -2.65 -14.55
CA ALA A 64 16.37 -1.46 -15.20
C ALA A 64 16.58 -1.73 -16.69
N SER A 65 16.11 -0.81 -17.54
CA SER A 65 16.38 -0.87 -18.97
C SER A 65 17.85 -0.53 -19.24
N LYS A 66 18.42 -1.11 -20.31
CA LYS A 66 19.83 -0.90 -20.67
C LYS A 66 20.19 0.59 -20.88
N TRP A 67 19.20 1.45 -21.18
CA TRP A 67 19.39 2.88 -21.44
C TRP A 67 19.84 3.71 -20.23
N ALA A 68 19.75 3.19 -19.00
CA ALA A 68 20.22 3.92 -17.82
C ALA A 68 21.76 3.91 -17.67
N ALA A 69 22.48 3.06 -18.40
CA ALA A 69 23.93 2.88 -18.25
C ALA A 69 24.79 3.67 -19.26
N GLU A 70 24.18 4.32 -20.26
CA GLU A 70 24.92 4.92 -21.39
C GLU A 70 25.08 6.45 -21.31
N HIS A 71 24.56 7.11 -20.27
CA HIS A 71 24.67 8.57 -20.07
C HIS A 71 25.57 8.98 -18.89
N GLU A 72 26.67 8.25 -18.66
CA GLU A 72 27.76 8.68 -17.76
C GLU A 72 29.10 8.71 -18.52
N GLY A 73 29.10 9.35 -19.70
CA GLY A 73 30.29 9.41 -20.54
C GLY A 73 30.40 10.60 -21.48
N ASP A 74 29.47 11.55 -21.45
CA ASP A 74 29.54 12.73 -22.33
C ASP A 74 29.09 13.99 -21.58
N LEU A 75 30.05 14.58 -20.86
CA LEU A 75 29.98 15.94 -20.34
C LEU A 75 31.19 16.69 -20.94
N PRO A 76 30.98 17.77 -21.71
CA PRO A 76 32.07 18.63 -22.18
C PRO A 76 32.69 19.45 -21.04
#